data_AF-A0A6M0IRL6-F1
#
_entry.id   AF-A0A6M0IRL6-F1
#
_cell.length_a   1.000
_cell.length_b   1.000
_cell.length_c   1.000
_cell.angle_alpha   90.00
_cell.angle_beta   90.00
_cell.angle_gamma   90.00
#
_symmetry.space_group_name_H-M   'P 1'
#
loop_
_entity.id
_entity.type
_entity.pdbx_description
1 polymer ?
#
loop_
_entity_poly.entity_id
_entity_poly.type
_entity_poly.pdbx_seq_one_letter_code
_entity_poly.pdbx_strand_id
1 'polypeptide(L)' 'MFTYGELKAGQRILIQGASSGVGSFAVQSAKAKGAYVIGAASTTNVVYLDQLGTL' A
#
# COMPACT_ATOMS: atom_id res chain seq x y z
N MET A 1 -7.54 -4.39 9.58
CA MET A 1 -6.62 -3.24 9.40
C MET A 1 -7.38 -1.94 9.10
N PHE A 2 -7.90 -1.75 7.89
CA PHE A 2 -8.48 -0.46 7.46
C PHE A 2 -9.85 -0.11 8.05
N THR A 3 -10.58 -1.08 8.63
CA THR A 3 -11.85 -0.83 9.34
C THR A 3 -11.61 -0.16 10.69
N TYR A 4 -10.55 -0.54 11.41
CA TYR A 4 -10.20 0.06 12.70
C TYR A 4 -9.48 1.40 12.56
N GLY A 5 -8.70 1.57 11.49
CA GLY A 5 -8.08 2.85 11.14
C GLY A 5 -8.96 3.77 10.31
N GLU A 6 -10.20 3.36 10.03
CA GLU A 6 -11.21 4.12 9.29
C GLU A 6 -10.74 4.79 7.99
N LEU A 7 -9.85 4.12 7.25
CA LEU A 7 -9.28 4.68 6.02
C LEU A 7 -10.38 5.02 5.00
N LYS A 8 -10.44 6.29 4.60
CA LYS A 8 -11.38 6.84 3.62
C LYS A 8 -10.70 7.08 2.28
N ALA A 9 -11.50 7.14 1.22
CA ALA A 9 -11.01 7.49 -0.12
C ALA A 9 -10.35 8.88 -0.12
N GLY A 10 -9.30 9.05 -0.94
CA GLY A 10 -8.52 10.28 -1.04
C GLY A 10 -7.49 10.50 0.07
N GLN A 11 -7.53 9.74 1.17
CA GLN A 11 -6.52 9.82 2.21
C GLN A 11 -5.20 9.18 1.77
N ARG A 12 -4.08 9.66 2.32
CA ARG A 12 -2.73 9.15 2.06
C ARG A 12 -2.30 8.24 3.20
N ILE A 13 -1.71 7.10 2.86
CA ILE A 13 -1.20 6.12 3.82
C ILE A 13 0.18 5.61 3.40
N LEU A 14 1.07 5.43 4.37
CA LEU A 14 2.38 4.79 4.21
C LEU A 14 2.31 3.33 4.67
N ILE A 15 2.77 2.40 3.83
CA ILE A 15 2.89 0.98 4.16
C ILE A 15 4.37 0.60 4.16
N GLN A 16 4.89 0.28 5.34
CA GLN A 16 6.24 -0.27 5.50
C GLN A 16 6.27 -1.75 5.13
N GLY A 17 7.34 -2.18 4.46
CA GLY A 17 7.45 -3.56 3.98
C GLY A 17 6.37 -3.91 2.96
N ALA A 18 5.99 -2.95 2.10
CA ALA A 18 4.89 -3.08 1.14
C ALA A 18 5.09 -4.23 0.14
N SER A 19 6.32 -4.70 -0.07
CA SER A 19 6.62 -5.84 -0.95
C SER A 19 6.48 -7.21 -0.27
N SER A 20 6.19 -7.25 1.03
CA SER A 20 5.96 -8.51 1.76
C SER A 20 4.58 -9.12 1.41
N GLY A 21 4.34 -10.37 1.81
CA GLY A 21 3.03 -11.01 1.61
C GLY A 21 1.87 -10.26 2.27
N VAL A 22 2.08 -9.70 3.47
CA VAL A 22 1.06 -8.89 4.15
C VAL A 22 1.02 -7.47 3.58
N GLY A 23 2.18 -6.88 3.30
CA GLY A 23 2.29 -5.53 2.75
C GLY A 23 1.60 -5.39 1.39
N SER A 24 1.78 -6.36 0.50
CA SER A 24 1.18 -6.35 -0.84
C SER A 24 -0.34 -6.46 -0.78
N PHE A 25 -0.87 -7.25 0.15
CA PHE A 25 -2.31 -7.32 0.39
C PHE A 25 -2.86 -6.01 0.99
N ALA A 26 -2.11 -5.39 1.91
CA ALA A 26 -2.47 -4.10 2.48
C ALA A 26 -2.50 -2.98 1.41
N VAL A 27 -1.53 -2.96 0.49
CA VAL A 27 -1.50 -2.03 -0.65
C VAL A 27 -2.75 -2.16 -1.50
N GLN A 28 -3.06 -3.38 -1.96
CA GLN A 28 -4.22 -3.62 -2.83
C GLN A 28 -5.53 -3.23 -2.14
N SER A 29 -5.67 -3.58 -0.87
CA SER A 29 -6.84 -3.25 -0.06
C SER A 29 -7.01 -1.73 0.17
N ALA A 30 -5.92 -1.00 0.41
CA ALA A 30 -5.96 0.45 0.57
C ALA A 30 -6.33 1.15 -0.75
N LYS A 31 -5.78 0.68 -1.87
CA LYS A 31 -6.15 1.19 -3.21
C LYS A 31 -7.59 0.90 -3.58
N ALA A 32 -8.10 -0.30 -3.28
CA ALA A 32 -9.50 -0.65 -3.51
C ALA A 32 -10.47 0.25 -2.71
N LYS A 33 -10.00 0.83 -1.60
CA LYS A 33 -10.73 1.85 -0.83
C LYS A 33 -10.60 3.28 -1.39
N GLY A 34 -9.87 3.46 -2.49
CA GLY A 34 -9.63 4.77 -3.11
C GLY A 34 -8.60 5.63 -2.35
N ALA A 35 -7.79 5.03 -1.48
CA ALA A 35 -6.71 5.75 -0.81
C ALA A 35 -5.46 5.84 -1.70
N TYR A 36 -4.66 6.86 -1.45
CA TYR A 36 -3.34 7.03 -2.04
C TYR A 36 -2.31 6.30 -1.19
N VAL A 37 -1.56 5.37 -1.79
CA VAL A 37 -0.64 4.49 -1.07
C VAL A 37 0.81 4.84 -1.40
N ILE A 38 1.59 5.12 -0.36
CA ILE A 38 3.04 5.24 -0.39
C ILE A 38 3.62 3.91 0.11
N GLY A 39 4.37 3.21 -0.75
CA GLY A 39 4.95 1.91 -0.43
C GLY A 39 6.44 2.02 -0.11
N ALA A 40 6.89 1.49 1.04
CA ALA A 40 8.31 1.38 1.35
C ALA A 40 8.77 -0.09 1.28
N ALA A 41 9.82 -0.35 0.50
CA ALA A 41 10.49 -1.64 0.41
C ALA A 41 11.99 -1.45 0.08
N SER A 42 12.74 -2.56 0.07
CA SER A 42 14.12 -2.56 -0.41
C SER A 42 14.18 -2.26 -1.92
N THR A 43 15.32 -1.72 -2.36
CA THR A 43 15.54 -1.31 -3.77
C THR A 43 15.23 -2.42 -4.78
N THR A 44 15.53 -3.68 -4.43
CA THR A 44 15.26 -4.87 -5.27
C THR A 44 13.78 -5.07 -5.57
N ASN A 45 12.88 -4.53 -4.72
CA ASN A 45 11.43 -4.72 -4.83
C ASN A 45 10.69 -3.50 -5.38
N VAL A 46 11.40 -2.45 -5.81
CA VAL A 46 10.78 -1.20 -6.31
C VAL A 46 9.90 -1.47 -7.53
N VAL A 47 10.36 -2.31 -8.47
CA VAL A 47 9.58 -2.68 -9.67
C VAL A 47 8.28 -3.41 -9.30
N TYR A 48 8.34 -4.28 -8.28
CA TYR A 48 7.16 -4.99 -7.80
C TYR A 48 6.14 -4.04 -7.16
N LEU A 49 6.61 -3.07 -6.39
CA LEU A 49 5.77 -2.03 -5.79
C LEU A 49 5.07 -1.16 -6.85
N ASP A 50 5.82 -0.76 -7.88
CA ASP A 50 5.27 0.00 -9.01
C ASP A 50 4.16 -0.77 -9.74
N GLN A 51 4.29 -2.10 -9.88
CA GLN A 51 3.23 -2.94 -10.45
C GLN A 51 1.98 -3.03 -9.55
N LEU A 52 2.13 -2.98 -8.23
CA LEU A 52 1.01 -2.83 -7.31
C LEU A 52 0.42 -1.40 -7.33
N GLY A 53 1.12 -0.48 -8.02
CA GLY A 53 0.83 0.92 -8.27
C GLY A 53 0.90 1.80 -7.02
N THR A 54 1.77 1.44 -6.09
CA THR A 54 2.25 2.42 -5.11
C THR A 54 3.13 3.45 -5.81
N LEU A 55 3.12 4.68 -5.31
CA LEU A 55 4.09 5.73 -5.68
C LEU A 55 5.29 5.70 -4.74
#